data_AF-A0A1Y0DB33-F1
#
_entry.id   AF-A0A1Y0DB33-F1
#
_cell.length_a   1.000
_cell.length_b   1.000
_cell.length_c   1.000
_cell.angle_alpha   90.00
_cell.angle_beta   90.00
_cell.angle_gamma   90.00
#
_symmetry.space_group_name_H-M   'P 1'
#
loop_
_entity.id
_entity.type
_entity.pdbx_description
1 polymer ?
#
loop_
_entity_poly.entity_id
_entity_poly.type
_entity_poly.pdbx_seq_one_letter_code
_entity_poly.pdbx_strand_id
1 'polypeptide(L)'
;LVADLLLLSSETRPVNTESLSVFGESFEKCRDTIIARTKGLSILTHDVQSQLNMGRFGEVGESLMEMGELVVSLTECSAHAAYLAAVETPGAQPAMPGLVDRYKVTRCRHEVEHGCGVLKTTPLADMSPQLLLEVSQNMSKNLKFLTDACVLASEKSKDKFAKEQFKLSVKCMSTSASALLACVKEVKTSPSELTRNRCVLFSGPLV
;
A
#
# COMPACT_ATOMS: atom_id res chain seq x y z
N LEU A 1 -9.21 -2.20 1.28
CA LEU A 1 -7.95 -1.99 2.04
C LEU A 1 -7.89 -2.84 3.30
N VAL A 2 -8.54 -2.48 4.42
CA VAL A 2 -8.43 -3.26 5.67
C VAL A 2 -8.93 -4.70 5.49
N ALA A 3 -10.04 -4.91 4.79
CA ALA A 3 -10.55 -6.26 4.52
C ALA A 3 -9.59 -7.10 3.63
N ASP A 4 -9.05 -6.53 2.55
CA ASP A 4 -8.11 -7.22 1.66
C ASP A 4 -6.78 -7.51 2.37
N LEU A 5 -6.28 -6.54 3.15
CA LEU A 5 -5.08 -6.71 3.96
C LEU A 5 -5.31 -7.72 5.10
N LEU A 6 -6.50 -7.77 5.71
CA LEU A 6 -6.87 -8.80 6.69
C LEU A 6 -6.92 -10.19 6.04
N LEU A 7 -7.50 -10.31 4.85
CA LEU A 7 -7.52 -11.57 4.10
C LEU A 7 -6.11 -12.03 3.74
N LEU A 8 -5.25 -11.13 3.28
CA LEU A 8 -3.83 -11.43 3.00
C LEU A 8 -3.03 -11.75 4.25
N SER A 9 -3.33 -11.08 5.37
CA SER A 9 -2.70 -11.28 6.68
C SER A 9 -3.19 -12.55 7.39
N SER A 10 -4.29 -13.15 6.92
CA SER A 10 -4.81 -14.43 7.42
C SER A 10 -4.13 -15.65 6.79
N GLU A 11 -3.34 -15.45 5.74
CA GLU A 11 -2.49 -16.52 5.19
C GLU A 11 -1.37 -16.86 6.19
N THR A 12 -1.04 -18.14 6.35
CA THR A 12 0.06 -18.60 7.22
C THR A 12 1.43 -18.34 6.56
N ARG A 13 1.69 -17.09 6.22
CA ARG A 13 2.92 -16.62 5.59
C ARG A 13 3.44 -15.40 6.35
N PRO A 14 4.76 -15.18 6.35
CA PRO A 14 5.31 -14.00 6.99
C PRO A 14 4.81 -12.75 6.26
N VAL A 15 4.19 -11.84 7.01
CA VAL A 15 3.93 -10.49 6.55
C VAL A 15 5.26 -9.74 6.63
N ASN A 16 5.77 -9.24 5.51
CA ASN A 16 6.96 -8.39 5.49
C ASN A 16 6.56 -7.00 5.04
N THR A 17 6.77 -6.01 5.89
CA THR A 17 6.56 -4.60 5.57
C THR A 17 7.74 -3.77 6.03
N GLU A 18 7.91 -2.57 5.45
CA GLU A 18 8.92 -1.62 5.93
C GLU A 18 8.71 -1.32 7.43
N SER A 19 7.45 -1.23 7.88
CA SER A 19 7.07 -1.15 9.29
C SER A 19 7.61 -2.34 10.10
N LEU A 20 7.41 -3.59 9.66
CA LEU A 20 7.91 -4.75 10.41
C LEU A 20 9.44 -4.85 10.43
N SER A 21 10.14 -4.45 9.36
CA SER A 21 11.62 -4.40 9.37
C SER A 21 12.20 -3.37 10.35
N VAL A 22 11.42 -2.36 10.73
CA VAL A 22 11.81 -1.36 11.75
C VAL A 22 11.44 -1.83 13.16
N PHE A 23 10.45 -2.72 13.31
CA PHE A 23 9.83 -3.02 14.61
C PHE A 23 9.87 -4.49 15.08
N GLY A 24 10.17 -5.50 14.24
CA GLY A 24 10.18 -6.88 14.70
C GLY A 24 10.68 -7.93 13.71
N GLU A 25 11.75 -8.63 14.10
CA GLU A 25 12.19 -9.91 13.49
C GLU A 25 11.96 -11.10 14.44
N SER A 26 11.58 -10.85 15.71
CA SER A 26 11.32 -11.89 16.72
C SER A 26 9.94 -11.75 17.35
N PHE A 27 9.41 -12.85 17.90
CA PHE A 27 8.08 -12.89 18.51
C PHE A 27 7.95 -11.87 19.66
N GLU A 28 8.96 -11.78 20.51
CA GLU A 28 8.99 -10.84 21.65
C GLU A 28 8.91 -9.38 21.18
N LYS A 29 9.68 -9.00 20.14
CA LYS A 29 9.62 -7.65 19.56
C LYS A 29 8.27 -7.37 18.90
N CYS A 30 7.68 -8.36 18.24
CA CYS A 30 6.33 -8.22 17.68
C CYS A 30 5.30 -8.01 18.80
N ARG A 31 5.38 -8.77 19.90
CA ARG A 31 4.51 -8.60 21.06
C ARG A 31 4.64 -7.19 21.66
N ASP A 32 5.87 -6.70 21.85
CA ASP A 32 6.10 -5.37 22.42
C ASP A 32 5.55 -4.27 21.49
N THR A 33 5.68 -4.45 20.17
CA THR A 33 5.09 -3.56 19.18
C THR A 33 3.56 -3.59 19.22
N ILE A 34 2.96 -4.78 19.30
CA ILE A 34 1.50 -4.96 19.44
C ILE A 34 1.01 -4.19 20.67
N ILE A 35 1.69 -4.32 21.81
CA ILE A 35 1.37 -3.59 23.05
C ILE A 35 1.45 -2.07 22.84
N ALA A 36 2.51 -1.58 22.20
CA ALA A 36 2.67 -0.16 21.92
C ALA A 36 1.55 0.37 21.01
N ARG A 37 1.17 -0.38 19.97
CA ARG A 37 0.07 -0.02 19.07
C ARG A 37 -1.28 -0.05 19.78
N THR A 38 -1.59 -1.06 20.60
CA THR A 38 -2.87 -1.09 21.34
C THR A 38 -3.00 0.06 22.34
N LYS A 39 -1.90 0.49 22.97
CA LYS A 39 -1.88 1.71 23.79
C LYS A 39 -2.18 2.95 22.95
N GLY A 40 -1.52 3.11 21.80
CA GLY A 40 -1.79 4.21 20.87
C GLY A 40 -3.24 4.22 20.37
N LEU A 41 -3.81 3.05 20.07
CA LEU A 41 -5.22 2.91 19.66
C LEU A 41 -6.17 3.42 20.75
N SER A 42 -5.88 3.10 22.01
CA SER A 42 -6.70 3.53 23.15
C SER A 42 -6.67 5.05 23.31
N ILE A 43 -5.50 5.66 23.12
CA ILE A 43 -5.31 7.11 23.15
C ILE A 43 -6.10 7.77 22.01
N LEU A 44 -5.89 7.34 20.76
CA LEU A 44 -6.61 7.89 19.61
C LEU A 44 -8.13 7.71 19.70
N THR A 45 -8.59 6.62 20.30
CA THR A 45 -10.04 6.40 20.54
C THR A 45 -10.61 7.46 21.46
N HIS A 46 -9.91 7.76 22.55
CA HIS A 46 -10.31 8.83 23.46
C HIS A 46 -10.23 10.21 22.79
N ASP A 47 -9.17 10.48 22.02
CA ASP A 47 -8.97 11.75 21.35
C ASP A 47 -10.06 12.02 20.30
N VAL A 48 -10.36 11.04 19.44
CA VAL A 48 -11.46 11.13 18.47
C VAL A 48 -12.79 11.41 19.16
N GLN A 49 -13.10 10.68 20.25
CA GLN A 49 -14.33 10.91 21.01
C GLN A 49 -14.40 12.33 21.59
N SER A 50 -13.30 12.80 22.18
CA SER A 50 -13.20 14.14 22.77
C SER A 50 -13.33 15.24 21.70
N GLN A 51 -12.57 15.14 20.60
CA GLN A 51 -12.59 16.08 19.49
C GLN A 51 -13.97 16.15 18.84
N LEU A 52 -14.64 15.00 18.67
CA LEU A 52 -15.99 14.93 18.13
C LEU A 52 -16.99 15.65 19.04
N ASN A 53 -16.91 15.42 20.36
CA ASN A 53 -17.75 16.11 21.35
C ASN A 53 -17.53 17.64 21.36
N MET A 54 -16.32 18.08 21.00
CA MET A 54 -15.96 19.50 20.88
C MET A 54 -16.27 20.11 19.50
N GLY A 55 -16.81 19.32 18.56
CA GLY A 55 -17.10 19.78 17.19
C GLY A 55 -15.87 20.05 16.32
N ARG A 56 -14.70 19.49 16.68
CA ARG A 56 -13.42 19.72 15.99
C ARG A 56 -13.21 18.72 14.86
N PHE A 57 -14.05 18.80 13.81
CA PHE A 57 -14.09 17.78 12.75
C PHE A 57 -12.79 17.64 11.93
N GLY A 58 -11.99 18.70 11.82
CA GLY A 58 -10.67 18.63 11.18
C GLY A 58 -9.70 17.72 11.94
N GLU A 59 -9.59 17.92 13.26
CA GLU A 59 -8.76 17.08 14.15
C GLU A 59 -9.26 15.63 14.16
N VAL A 60 -10.59 15.42 14.15
CA VAL A 60 -11.18 14.08 14.04
C VAL A 60 -10.70 13.36 12.78
N GLY A 61 -10.66 14.05 11.64
CA GLY A 61 -10.19 13.48 10.37
C GLY A 61 -8.74 13.02 10.45
N GLU A 62 -7.86 13.85 11.02
CA GLU A 62 -6.44 13.51 11.20
C GLU A 62 -6.26 12.34 12.17
N SER A 63 -6.93 12.35 13.33
CA SER A 63 -6.85 11.27 14.31
C SER A 63 -7.45 9.95 13.79
N LEU A 64 -8.49 9.99 12.96
CA LEU A 64 -9.02 8.80 12.29
C LEU A 64 -8.05 8.23 11.24
N MET A 65 -7.36 9.09 10.50
CA MET A 65 -6.33 8.66 9.55
C MET A 65 -5.16 7.98 10.28
N GLU A 66 -4.67 8.59 11.36
CA GLU A 66 -3.63 8.00 12.21
C GLU A 66 -4.08 6.68 12.84
N MET A 67 -5.33 6.60 13.30
CA MET A 67 -5.92 5.38 13.82
C MET A 67 -5.94 4.27 12.75
N GLY A 68 -6.27 4.60 11.50
CA GLY A 68 -6.24 3.66 10.38
C GLY A 68 -4.87 3.05 10.16
N GLU A 69 -3.83 3.88 10.07
CA GLU A 69 -2.42 3.43 9.94
C GLU A 69 -1.99 2.56 11.12
N LEU A 70 -2.40 2.94 12.34
CA LEU A 70 -2.10 2.19 13.54
C LEU A 70 -2.76 0.81 13.54
N VAL A 71 -4.02 0.69 13.09
CA VAL A 71 -4.73 -0.59 12.97
C VAL A 71 -4.09 -1.48 11.91
N VAL A 72 -3.67 -0.91 10.77
CA VAL A 72 -2.91 -1.65 9.74
C VAL A 72 -1.61 -2.19 10.35
N SER A 73 -0.82 -1.35 11.03
CA SER A 73 0.42 -1.76 11.68
C SER A 73 0.20 -2.84 12.75
N LEU A 74 -0.87 -2.74 13.54
CA LEU A 74 -1.25 -3.73 14.54
C LEU A 74 -1.60 -5.08 13.89
N THR A 75 -2.35 -5.04 12.78
CA THR A 75 -2.77 -6.24 12.02
C THR A 75 -1.57 -6.96 11.42
N GLU A 76 -0.68 -6.20 10.75
CA GLU A 76 0.56 -6.73 10.16
C GLU A 76 1.44 -7.42 11.21
N CYS A 77 1.61 -6.77 12.36
CA CYS A 77 2.44 -7.29 13.45
C CYS A 77 1.82 -8.51 14.12
N SER A 78 0.49 -8.52 14.29
CA SER A 78 -0.24 -9.66 14.85
C SER A 78 -0.14 -10.89 13.94
N ALA A 79 -0.30 -10.70 12.62
CA ALA A 79 -0.14 -11.77 11.65
C ALA A 79 1.29 -12.32 11.61
N HIS A 80 2.30 -11.45 11.65
CA HIS A 80 3.69 -11.87 11.71
C HIS A 80 4.02 -12.61 13.02
N ALA A 81 3.55 -12.13 14.16
CA ALA A 81 3.72 -12.81 15.45
C ALA A 81 3.05 -14.20 15.45
N ALA A 82 1.87 -14.31 14.86
CA ALA A 82 1.18 -15.60 14.71
C ALA A 82 1.99 -16.57 13.83
N TYR A 83 2.57 -16.08 12.72
CA TYR A 83 3.48 -16.88 11.90
C TYR A 83 4.70 -17.35 12.71
N LEU A 84 5.36 -16.46 13.46
CA LEU A 84 6.52 -16.82 14.29
C LEU A 84 6.15 -17.88 15.34
N ALA A 85 5.03 -17.71 16.04
CA ALA A 85 4.55 -18.71 17.00
C ALA A 85 4.25 -20.06 16.34
N ALA A 86 3.70 -20.06 15.13
CA ALA A 86 3.38 -21.28 14.40
C ALA A 86 4.64 -22.06 13.98
N VAL A 87 5.69 -21.37 13.51
CA VAL A 87 6.94 -22.04 13.07
C VAL A 87 7.79 -22.59 14.23
N GLU A 88 7.60 -22.08 15.45
CA GLU A 88 8.24 -22.61 16.67
C GLU A 88 7.62 -23.94 17.12
N THR A 89 6.48 -24.36 16.54
CA THR A 89 5.84 -25.64 16.89
C THR A 89 6.70 -26.82 16.41
N PRO A 90 6.99 -27.83 17.26
CA PRO A 90 7.77 -28.99 16.85
C PRO A 90 7.17 -29.70 15.63
N GLY A 91 8.00 -29.90 14.60
CA GLY A 91 7.57 -30.50 13.33
C GLY A 91 6.95 -29.53 12.33
N ALA A 92 6.79 -28.24 12.67
CA ALA A 92 6.43 -27.22 11.71
C ALA A 92 7.56 -27.00 10.68
N GLN A 93 7.19 -26.59 9.47
CA GLN A 93 8.13 -26.17 8.44
C GLN A 93 7.89 -24.69 8.10
N PRO A 94 8.94 -23.87 7.98
CA PRO A 94 8.79 -22.48 7.62
C PRO A 94 8.23 -22.33 6.21
N ALA A 95 7.50 -21.24 5.99
CA ALA A 95 6.92 -20.96 4.68
C ALA A 95 8.02 -20.72 3.65
N MET A 96 7.90 -21.38 2.50
CA MET A 96 8.80 -21.15 1.37
C MET A 96 8.42 -19.84 0.66
N PRO A 97 9.39 -18.94 0.40
CA PRO A 97 9.13 -17.68 -0.30
C PRO A 97 8.74 -17.96 -1.75
N GLY A 98 7.73 -17.22 -2.24
CA GLY A 98 7.37 -17.20 -3.65
C GLY A 98 8.33 -16.38 -4.50
N LEU A 99 8.02 -16.25 -5.79
CA LEU A 99 8.78 -15.38 -6.70
C LEU A 99 8.65 -13.89 -6.32
N VAL A 100 7.52 -13.51 -5.74
CA VAL A 100 7.23 -12.18 -5.22
C VAL A 100 6.65 -12.27 -3.81
N ASP A 101 6.81 -11.21 -3.04
CA ASP A 101 6.10 -11.02 -1.78
C ASP A 101 4.65 -10.60 -2.09
N ARG A 102 3.72 -11.56 -1.95
CA ARG A 102 2.29 -11.37 -2.27
C ARG A 102 1.67 -10.23 -1.48
N TYR A 103 2.07 -10.04 -0.22
CA TYR A 103 1.53 -8.96 0.61
C TYR A 103 1.97 -7.60 0.05
N LYS A 104 3.28 -7.42 -0.16
CA LYS A 104 3.82 -6.14 -0.65
C LYS A 104 3.30 -5.77 -2.04
N VAL A 105 3.28 -6.71 -2.99
CA VAL A 105 2.77 -6.42 -4.34
C VAL A 105 1.28 -6.09 -4.32
N THR A 106 0.50 -6.72 -3.45
CA THR A 106 -0.94 -6.42 -3.35
C THR A 106 -1.18 -5.05 -2.71
N ARG A 107 -0.39 -4.69 -1.68
CA ARG A 107 -0.41 -3.34 -1.10
C ARG A 107 -0.05 -2.30 -2.16
N CYS A 108 1.03 -2.50 -2.92
CA CYS A 108 1.42 -1.57 -3.99
C CYS A 108 0.36 -1.44 -5.09
N ARG A 109 -0.30 -2.54 -5.49
CA ARG A 109 -1.43 -2.48 -6.43
C ARG A 109 -2.55 -1.59 -5.89
N HIS A 110 -2.93 -1.77 -4.63
CA HIS A 110 -3.96 -0.95 -3.99
C HIS A 110 -3.60 0.52 -3.92
N GLU A 111 -2.35 0.87 -3.58
CA GLU A 111 -1.89 2.26 -3.58
C GLU A 111 -1.98 2.91 -4.96
N VAL A 112 -1.65 2.18 -6.02
CA VAL A 112 -1.78 2.65 -7.41
C VAL A 112 -3.26 2.83 -7.77
N GLU A 113 -4.11 1.86 -7.45
CA GLU A 113 -5.56 1.94 -7.65
C GLU A 113 -6.18 3.12 -6.92
N HIS A 114 -5.76 3.36 -5.67
CA HIS A 114 -6.20 4.49 -4.87
C HIS A 114 -5.75 5.81 -5.49
N GLY A 115 -4.47 5.94 -5.88
CA GLY A 115 -3.99 7.15 -6.57
C GLY A 115 -4.76 7.43 -7.86
N CYS A 116 -5.02 6.40 -8.67
CA CYS A 116 -5.89 6.49 -9.84
C CYS A 116 -7.33 6.86 -9.47
N GLY A 117 -7.86 6.35 -8.36
CA GLY A 117 -9.17 6.68 -7.81
C GLY A 117 -9.28 8.16 -7.45
N VAL A 118 -8.29 8.70 -6.73
CA VAL A 118 -8.20 10.14 -6.40
C VAL A 118 -8.23 10.98 -7.68
N LEU A 119 -7.44 10.64 -8.69
CA LEU A 119 -7.47 11.36 -9.98
C LEU A 119 -8.84 11.30 -10.66
N LYS A 120 -9.61 10.22 -10.45
CA LYS A 120 -10.94 10.06 -11.06
C LYS A 120 -12.03 10.84 -10.31
N THR A 121 -11.98 10.84 -8.98
CA THR A 121 -13.06 11.38 -8.13
C THR A 121 -12.85 12.85 -7.79
N THR A 122 -11.61 13.34 -7.72
CA THR A 122 -11.34 14.73 -7.34
C THR A 122 -11.85 15.70 -8.41
N PRO A 123 -12.73 16.66 -8.07
CA PRO A 123 -13.17 17.72 -8.98
C PRO A 123 -12.01 18.60 -9.44
N LEU A 124 -12.13 19.22 -10.61
CA LEU A 124 -11.07 20.10 -11.12
C LEU A 124 -10.72 21.24 -10.14
N ALA A 125 -11.72 21.80 -9.45
CA ALA A 125 -11.54 22.86 -8.46
C ALA A 125 -10.63 22.45 -7.29
N ASP A 126 -10.61 21.16 -6.95
CA ASP A 126 -9.86 20.60 -5.82
C ASP A 126 -8.55 19.93 -6.24
N MET A 127 -8.26 19.87 -7.55
CA MET A 127 -7.02 19.33 -8.11
C MET A 127 -5.85 20.32 -7.95
N SER A 128 -5.42 20.52 -6.71
CA SER A 128 -4.28 21.40 -6.41
C SER A 128 -2.96 20.84 -6.98
N PRO A 129 -1.98 21.71 -7.30
CA PRO A 129 -0.64 21.27 -7.73
C PRO A 129 0.08 20.38 -6.71
N GLN A 130 -0.22 20.55 -5.43
CA GLN A 130 0.29 19.75 -4.31
C GLN A 130 -0.31 18.34 -4.33
N LEU A 131 -1.63 18.22 -4.46
CA LEU A 131 -2.31 16.93 -4.56
C LEU A 131 -1.79 16.12 -5.76
N LEU A 132 -1.69 16.76 -6.93
CA LEU A 132 -1.19 16.11 -8.14
C LEU A 132 0.27 15.64 -7.98
N LEU A 133 1.09 16.41 -7.27
CA LEU A 133 2.46 16.02 -6.95
C LEU A 133 2.49 14.81 -6.02
N GLU A 134 1.75 14.85 -4.92
CA GLU A 134 1.67 13.77 -3.94
C GLU A 134 1.21 12.46 -4.57
N VAL A 135 0.10 12.49 -5.31
CA VAL A 135 -0.44 11.31 -6.02
C VAL A 135 0.59 10.77 -7.02
N SER A 136 1.24 11.64 -7.80
CA SER A 136 2.25 11.21 -8.78
C SER A 136 3.49 10.57 -8.12
N GLN A 137 3.93 11.10 -6.97
CA GLN A 137 5.07 10.57 -6.21
C GLN A 137 4.74 9.23 -5.57
N ASN A 138 3.58 9.11 -4.91
CA ASN A 138 3.15 7.84 -4.30
C ASN A 138 2.99 6.75 -5.36
N MET A 139 2.36 7.08 -6.50
CA MET A 139 2.22 6.15 -7.62
C MET A 139 3.59 5.72 -8.16
N SER A 140 4.50 6.66 -8.38
CA SER A 140 5.86 6.37 -8.86
C SER A 140 6.64 5.46 -7.88
N LYS A 141 6.52 5.69 -6.57
CA LYS A 141 7.12 4.85 -5.52
C LYS A 141 6.62 3.40 -5.62
N ASN A 142 5.31 3.21 -5.71
CA ASN A 142 4.70 1.88 -5.77
C ASN A 142 5.01 1.15 -7.09
N LEU A 143 4.99 1.86 -8.22
CA LEU A 143 5.36 1.29 -9.52
C LEU A 143 6.83 0.89 -9.60
N LYS A 144 7.71 1.67 -8.97
CA LYS A 144 9.13 1.29 -8.83
C LYS A 144 9.26 -0.02 -8.05
N PHE A 145 8.58 -0.13 -6.90
CA PHE A 145 8.57 -1.36 -6.12
C PHE A 145 8.08 -2.57 -6.94
N LEU A 146 6.95 -2.42 -7.66
CA LEU A 146 6.41 -3.48 -8.51
C LEU A 146 7.38 -3.87 -9.63
N THR A 147 8.08 -2.89 -10.21
CA THR A 147 9.10 -3.11 -11.25
C THR A 147 10.24 -3.95 -10.70
N ASP A 148 10.82 -3.52 -9.58
CA ASP A 148 11.95 -4.19 -8.94
C ASP A 148 11.56 -5.63 -8.51
N ALA A 149 10.34 -5.81 -7.97
CA ALA A 149 9.81 -7.13 -7.63
C ALA A 149 9.65 -8.06 -8.85
N CYS A 150 9.13 -7.55 -9.96
CA CYS A 150 8.97 -8.33 -11.20
C CYS A 150 10.31 -8.69 -11.84
N VAL A 151 11.30 -7.80 -11.80
CA VAL A 151 12.66 -8.06 -12.30
C VAL A 151 13.29 -9.21 -11.52
N LEU A 152 13.25 -9.14 -10.18
CA LEU A 152 13.75 -10.21 -9.31
C LEU A 152 12.99 -11.53 -9.53
N ALA A 153 11.67 -11.48 -9.72
CA ALA A 153 10.85 -12.65 -10.00
C ALA A 153 11.22 -13.31 -11.35
N SER A 154 11.47 -12.51 -12.38
CA SER A 154 11.97 -12.97 -13.68
C SER A 154 13.32 -13.68 -13.54
N GLU A 155 14.27 -13.11 -12.79
CA GLU A 155 15.59 -13.71 -12.59
C GLU A 155 15.51 -15.06 -11.86
N LYS A 156 14.65 -15.14 -10.83
CA LYS A 156 14.46 -16.35 -10.00
C LYS A 156 13.63 -17.44 -10.67
N SER A 157 12.80 -17.10 -11.66
CA SER A 157 11.95 -18.08 -12.34
C SER A 157 12.79 -19.15 -13.04
N LYS A 158 12.32 -20.40 -13.04
CA LYS A 158 12.90 -21.50 -13.84
C LYS A 158 12.18 -21.71 -15.16
N ASP A 159 10.95 -21.23 -15.27
CA ASP A 159 10.13 -21.34 -16.46
C ASP A 159 10.40 -20.18 -17.43
N LYS A 160 10.74 -20.52 -18.68
CA LYS A 160 11.06 -19.54 -19.74
C LYS A 160 9.88 -18.63 -20.04
N PHE A 161 8.66 -19.16 -20.03
CA PHE A 161 7.47 -18.36 -20.29
C PHE A 161 7.27 -17.31 -19.19
N ALA A 162 7.31 -17.72 -17.91
CA ALA A 162 7.19 -16.81 -16.77
C ALA A 162 8.25 -15.72 -16.76
N LYS A 163 9.51 -16.03 -17.12
CA LYS A 163 10.58 -15.01 -17.26
C LYS A 163 10.18 -13.89 -18.21
N GLU A 164 9.76 -14.26 -19.42
CA GLU A 164 9.36 -13.28 -20.43
C GLU A 164 8.07 -12.57 -20.03
N GLN A 165 7.12 -13.26 -19.39
CA GLN A 165 5.87 -12.68 -18.94
C GLN A 165 6.08 -11.59 -17.88
N PHE A 166 7.01 -11.75 -16.94
CA PHE A 166 7.36 -10.68 -15.99
C PHE A 166 7.94 -9.45 -16.69
N LYS A 167 8.84 -9.64 -17.66
CA LYS A 167 9.41 -8.54 -18.44
C LYS A 167 8.35 -7.78 -19.25
N LEU A 168 7.45 -8.51 -19.91
CA LEU A 168 6.34 -7.92 -20.66
C LEU A 168 5.37 -7.18 -19.75
N SER A 169 5.09 -7.72 -18.56
CA SER A 169 4.24 -7.06 -17.56
C SER A 169 4.84 -5.73 -17.09
N VAL A 170 6.15 -5.69 -16.81
CA VAL A 170 6.87 -4.45 -16.47
C VAL A 170 6.82 -3.44 -17.62
N LYS A 171 7.03 -3.89 -18.86
CA LYS A 171 6.94 -3.02 -20.04
C LYS A 171 5.54 -2.41 -20.20
N CYS A 172 4.49 -3.21 -20.03
CA CYS A 172 3.11 -2.74 -20.09
C CYS A 172 2.83 -1.71 -18.99
N MET A 173 3.15 -2.07 -17.74
CA MET A 173 2.95 -1.20 -16.57
C MET A 173 3.69 0.14 -16.70
N SER A 174 4.98 0.12 -17.05
CA SER A 174 5.78 1.35 -17.22
C SER A 174 5.29 2.25 -18.35
N THR A 175 4.79 1.66 -19.44
CA THR A 175 4.24 2.40 -20.58
C THR A 175 2.93 3.09 -20.17
N SER A 176 2.00 2.37 -19.54
CA SER A 176 0.74 2.92 -19.02
C SER A 176 0.99 4.03 -18.00
N ALA A 177 1.93 3.81 -17.07
CA ALA A 177 2.29 4.79 -16.05
C ALA A 177 2.85 6.09 -16.66
N SER A 178 3.73 5.98 -17.64
CA SER A 178 4.31 7.14 -18.31
C SER A 178 3.25 7.98 -19.02
N ALA A 179 2.28 7.33 -19.67
CA ALA A 179 1.17 8.02 -20.32
C ALA A 179 0.27 8.76 -19.31
N LEU A 180 -0.05 8.12 -18.17
CA LEU A 180 -0.82 8.75 -17.10
C LEU A 180 -0.07 9.94 -16.47
N LEU A 181 1.20 9.76 -16.11
CA LEU A 181 2.01 10.81 -15.49
C LEU A 181 2.20 12.03 -16.41
N ALA A 182 2.24 11.82 -17.74
CA ALA A 182 2.20 12.91 -18.71
C ALA A 182 0.88 13.70 -18.63
N CYS A 183 -0.25 13.01 -18.50
CA CYS A 183 -1.56 13.66 -18.31
C CYS A 183 -1.63 14.41 -16.97
N VAL A 184 -1.10 13.82 -15.88
CA VAL A 184 -1.02 14.46 -14.56
C VAL A 184 -0.19 15.75 -14.62
N LYS A 185 0.92 15.73 -15.36
CA LYS A 185 1.72 16.93 -15.61
C LYS A 185 0.95 17.98 -16.40
N GLU A 186 0.21 17.57 -17.42
CA GLU A 186 -0.57 18.48 -18.27
C GLU A 186 -1.71 19.15 -17.49
N VAL A 187 -2.47 18.42 -16.67
CA VAL A 187 -3.52 19.02 -15.82
C VAL A 187 -2.92 19.95 -14.77
N LYS A 188 -1.70 19.67 -14.27
CA LYS A 188 -0.98 20.57 -13.37
C LYS A 188 -0.57 21.88 -14.03
N THR A 189 -0.14 21.86 -15.29
CA THR A 189 0.33 23.06 -16.02
C THR A 189 -0.77 23.84 -16.70
N SER A 190 -1.86 23.16 -17.10
CA SER A 190 -2.98 23.73 -17.85
C SER A 190 -4.28 23.07 -17.40
N PRO A 191 -4.79 23.44 -16.21
CA PRO A 191 -5.96 22.81 -15.63
C PRO A 191 -7.22 23.13 -16.45
N SER A 192 -7.92 22.07 -16.87
CA SER A 192 -9.20 22.15 -17.57
C SER A 192 -9.94 20.83 -17.42
N GLU A 193 -11.26 20.83 -17.68
CA GLU A 193 -12.04 19.59 -17.69
C GLU A 193 -11.52 18.59 -18.74
N LEU A 194 -10.99 19.08 -19.86
CA LEU A 194 -10.37 18.23 -20.88
C LEU A 194 -9.13 17.51 -20.35
N THR A 195 -8.21 18.24 -19.70
CA THR A 195 -6.96 17.66 -19.17
C THR A 195 -7.23 16.75 -17.97
N ARG A 196 -8.23 17.06 -17.15
CA ARG A 196 -8.76 16.17 -16.11
C ARG A 196 -9.33 14.87 -16.70
N ASN A 197 -10.20 14.96 -17.70
CA ASN A 197 -10.81 13.79 -18.34
C ASN A 197 -9.77 12.89 -19.03
N ARG A 198 -8.68 13.46 -19.54
CA ARG A 198 -7.53 12.68 -20.01
C ARG A 198 -6.87 11.90 -18.86
N CYS A 199 -6.65 12.51 -17.70
CA CYS A 199 -6.12 11.78 -16.53
C CYS A 199 -7.02 10.61 -16.13
N VAL A 200 -8.34 10.81 -16.11
CA VAL A 200 -9.35 9.77 -15.85
C VAL A 200 -9.21 8.62 -16.84
N LEU A 201 -9.16 8.95 -18.14
CA LEU A 201 -9.05 7.97 -19.23
C LEU A 201 -7.76 7.15 -19.13
N PHE A 202 -6.62 7.82 -18.94
CA PHE A 202 -5.31 7.16 -18.87
C PHE A 202 -5.04 6.44 -17.54
N SER A 203 -5.91 6.62 -16.54
CA SER A 203 -5.89 5.83 -15.30
C SER A 203 -6.49 4.43 -15.48
N GLY A 204 -7.25 4.19 -16.56
CA GLY A 204 -7.78 2.86 -16.90
C GLY A 204 -6.67 1.86 -17.25
N PRO A 205 -5.82 2.12 -18.26
CA PRO A 205 -4.77 1.19 -18.69
C PRO A 205 -3.67 0.85 -17.67
N LEU A 206 -3.57 1.60 -16.56
CA LEU A 206 -2.61 1.34 -15.50
C LEU A 206 -3.13 0.38 -14.43
N VAL A 207 -4.44 0.36 -14.22
CA VAL A 207 -5.14 -0.47 -13.21
C VAL A 207 -5.61 -1.76 -13.84
#